data_AF-A0A938QHE7-F1
#
_entry.id   AF-A0A938QHE7-F1
#
_cell.length_a   1.000
_cell.length_b   1.000
_cell.length_c   1.000
_cell.angle_alpha   90.00
_cell.angle_beta   90.00
_cell.angle_gamma   90.00
#
_symmetry.space_group_name_H-M   'P 1'
#
loop_
_entity.id
_entity.type
_entity.pdbx_description
1 polymer ?
#
loop_
_entity_poly.entity_id
_entity_poly.type
_entity_poly.pdbx_seq_one_letter_code
_entity_poly.pdbx_strand_id
1 'polypeptide(L)' 'MPLSLLAAAVIFLTGYSSALAIGIGDKAPDFELDSTKGGKLKLSSLKGKNVLINFYVLDFSPT' A
#
# COMPACT_ATOMS: atom_id res chain seq x y z
N MET A 1 -11.37 -23.85 -29.45
CA MET A 1 -10.71 -23.29 -28.24
C MET A 1 -11.34 -23.92 -27.01
N PRO A 2 -10.58 -24.51 -26.07
CA PRO A 2 -11.18 -25.24 -24.97
C PRO A 2 -11.82 -24.25 -23.98
N LEU A 3 -13.03 -24.58 -23.51
CA LEU A 3 -13.82 -23.77 -22.58
C LEU A 3 -13.04 -23.44 -21.28
N SER A 4 -12.08 -24.28 -20.90
CA SER A 4 -11.16 -24.07 -19.78
C SER A 4 -10.24 -22.86 -19.94
N LEU A 5 -9.79 -22.56 -21.17
CA LEU A 5 -8.94 -21.40 -21.44
C LEU A 5 -9.72 -20.09 -21.36
N LEU A 6 -11.01 -20.14 -21.68
CA LEU A 6 -11.92 -18.99 -21.55
C LEU A 6 -12.21 -18.67 -20.08
N ALA A 7 -12.43 -19.70 -19.26
CA ALA A 7 -12.65 -19.54 -17.82
C ALA A 7 -11.41 -18.98 -17.09
N ALA A 8 -10.21 -19.46 -17.43
CA ALA A 8 -8.96 -18.94 -16.87
C ALA A 8 -8.72 -17.47 -17.22
N ALA A 9 -9.05 -17.05 -18.44
CA ALA A 9 -8.92 -15.66 -18.87
C ALA A 9 -9.88 -14.72 -18.11
N VAL A 10 -11.12 -15.16 -17.83
CA VAL A 10 -12.09 -14.36 -17.07
C VAL A 10 -11.64 -14.15 -15.62
N ILE A 11 -11.08 -15.18 -14.96
CA ILE A 11 -10.54 -15.07 -13.59
C ILE A 11 -9.34 -14.11 -13.57
N PHE A 12 -8.47 -14.18 -14.58
CA PHE A 12 -7.35 -13.26 -14.70
C PHE A 12 -7.80 -11.81 -14.94
N LEU A 13 -8.89 -11.58 -15.66
CA LEU A 13 -9.38 -10.24 -15.97
C LEU A 13 -10.14 -9.60 -14.79
N THR A 14 -10.86 -10.38 -13.99
CA THR A 14 -11.62 -9.88 -12.83
C THR A 14 -10.78 -9.77 -11.55
N GLY A 15 -9.62 -10.42 -11.50
CA GLY A 15 -8.70 -10.39 -10.35
C GLY A 15 -7.83 -9.13 -10.24
N TYR A 16 -7.77 -8.28 -11.28
CA TYR A 16 -7.11 -6.98 -11.19
C TYR A 16 -8.00 -5.98 -10.44
N SER A 17 -8.09 -6.12 -9.13
CA SER A 17 -8.49 -5.00 -8.29
C SER A 17 -7.36 -3.98 -8.32
N SER A 18 -7.48 -2.97 -9.17
CA SER A 18 -6.69 -1.74 -9.05
C SER A 18 -6.96 -1.18 -7.65
N ALA A 19 -5.94 -1.16 -6.80
CA ALA A 19 -6.01 -0.41 -5.56
C ALA A 19 -6.45 1.02 -5.92
N LEU A 20 -7.57 1.47 -5.34
CA LEU A 20 -8.05 2.82 -5.60
C LEU A 20 -6.92 3.80 -5.26
N ALA A 21 -6.57 4.64 -6.23
CA ALA A 21 -5.60 5.71 -6.00
C ALA A 21 -6.17 6.63 -4.91
N ILE A 22 -5.41 6.83 -3.84
CA ILE A 22 -5.79 7.71 -2.72
C ILE A 22 -5.82 9.16 -3.22
N GLY A 23 -6.95 9.83 -3.02
CA GLY A 23 -7.13 11.24 -3.33
C GLY A 23 -6.91 12.17 -2.13
N ILE A 24 -6.96 13.48 -2.40
CA ILE A 24 -6.96 14.50 -1.34
C ILE A 24 -8.27 14.42 -0.56
N GLY A 25 -8.18 14.39 0.77
CA GLY A 25 -9.34 14.31 1.67
C GLY A 25 -9.76 12.88 2.01
N ASP A 26 -9.28 11.89 1.26
CA ASP A 26 -9.48 10.49 1.61
C ASP A 26 -8.79 10.17 2.95
N LYS A 27 -9.41 9.27 3.71
CA LYS A 27 -8.78 8.75 4.91
C LYS A 27 -7.53 7.97 4.52
N ALA A 28 -6.37 8.39 5.00
CA ALA A 28 -5.13 7.64 4.83
C ALA A 28 -5.31 6.18 5.33
N PRO A 29 -4.97 5.16 4.51
CA PRO A 29 -5.03 3.77 4.93
C PRO A 29 -4.12 3.50 6.12
N ASP A 30 -4.61 2.68 7.04
CA ASP A 30 -3.78 2.26 8.17
C ASP A 30 -2.77 1.20 7.72
N PHE A 31 -1.55 1.27 8.22
CA PHE A 31 -0.52 0.27 7.99
C PHE A 31 0.37 0.15 9.23
N GLU A 32 1.08 -0.96 9.34
CA GLU A 32 2.03 -1.23 10.41
C GLU A 32 3.36 -1.70 9.83
N LEU A 33 4.46 -1.10 10.31
CA LEU A 33 5.82 -1.40 9.88
C LEU A 33 6.74 -1.59 11.09
N ASP A 34 7.88 -2.22 10.87
CA ASP A 34 8.95 -2.25 11.87
C ASP A 34 9.56 -0.86 12.06
N SER A 35 9.79 -0.48 13.31
CA SER A 35 10.43 0.78 13.65
C SER A 35 11.94 0.62 13.78
N THR A 36 12.70 1.61 13.30
CA THR A 36 14.15 1.71 13.53
C THR A 36 14.51 1.90 15.01
N LYS A 37 13.54 2.25 15.86
CA LYS A 37 13.68 2.33 17.32
C LYS A 37 13.33 1.01 18.04
N GLY A 38 13.05 -0.05 17.27
CA GLY A 38 12.54 -1.32 17.78
C GLY A 38 11.01 -1.34 17.91
N GLY A 39 10.42 -2.53 17.83
CA GLY A 39 8.98 -2.73 17.87
C GLY A 39 8.25 -2.36 16.57
N LYS A 40 6.93 -2.23 16.66
CA LYS A 40 6.04 -1.90 15.54
C LYS A 40 5.54 -0.47 15.62
N LEU A 41 5.39 0.19 14.48
CA LEU A 41 4.74 1.49 14.35
C LEU A 41 3.53 1.37 13.43
N LYS A 42 2.36 1.74 13.97
CA LYS A 42 1.10 1.79 13.23
C LYS A 42 0.72 3.23 12.92
N LEU A 43 0.32 3.55 11.69
CA LEU A 43 -0.04 4.93 11.32
C LEU A 43 -1.16 5.49 12.22
N SER A 44 -2.16 4.68 12.53
CA SER A 44 -3.28 5.07 13.40
C SER A 44 -2.88 5.42 14.84
N SER A 45 -1.69 5.04 15.31
CA SER A 45 -1.17 5.47 16.61
C SER A 45 -0.80 6.96 16.64
N LEU A 46 -0.63 7.60 15.48
CA LEU A 46 -0.26 9.02 15.33
C LEU A 46 -1.46 9.94 15.09
N LYS A 47 -2.70 9.45 15.24
CA LYS A 47 -3.91 10.27 15.07
C LYS A 47 -3.85 11.55 15.92
N GLY A 48 -4.33 12.65 15.34
CA GLY A 48 -4.30 13.98 15.96
C GLY A 48 -2.99 14.74 15.73
N LYS A 49 -2.02 14.14 15.02
CA LYS A 49 -0.79 14.82 14.56
C LYS A 49 -0.82 14.99 13.05
N ASN A 50 -0.19 16.05 12.55
CA ASN A 50 0.14 16.17 11.13
C ASN A 50 1.33 15.24 10.84
N VAL A 51 1.20 14.38 9.82
CA VAL A 51 2.19 13.35 9.47
C VAL A 51 2.54 13.48 7.99
N LEU A 52 3.84 13.51 7.69
CA LEU A 52 4.37 13.40 6.34
C LEU A 52 4.90 11.97 6.14
N ILE A 53 4.46 11.30 5.07
CA ILE A 53 4.96 9.97 4.69
C ILE A 53 5.89 10.15 3.49
N ASN A 54 7.12 9.67 3.62
CA ASN A 54 8.12 9.73 2.56
C ASN A 54 8.54 8.31 2.16
N PHE A 55 8.54 8.01 0.86
CA PHE A 55 9.01 6.75 0.30
C PHE A 55 10.33 6.97 -0.41
N TYR A 56 11.37 6.25 0.01
CA TYR A 56 12.72 6.37 -0.55
C TYR A 56 13.36 4.99 -0.64
N VAL A 57 14.31 4.84 -1.56
CA VAL A 57 14.94 3.53 -1.85
C VAL A 57 16.04 3.20 -0.84
N LEU A 58 16.88 4.18 -0.50
CA LEU A 58 18.03 4.01 0.39
C LEU A 58 18.04 5.10 1.46
N ASP A 59 18.36 4.69 2.68
CA ASP A 59 18.57 5.62 3.79
C ASP A 59 20.02 6.13 3.80
N PHE A 60 20.22 7.40 4.18
CA PHE A 60 21.53 8.05 4.35
C PHE A 60 22.53 7.91 3.18
N SER A 61 22.06 7.74 1.94
CA SER A 61 22.94 7.68 0.76
C SER A 61 23.45 9.09 0.38
N PRO A 62 24.77 9.30 0.24
CA PRO A 62 25.32 10.57 -0.21
C PRO A 62 24.86 10.88 -1.64
N THR A 63 24.60 12.16 -1.90
CA THR A 63 24.31 12.72 -3.23
C THR A 63 25.56 12.85 -4.07
#